data_AF-A0A937SVF5-F1
#
_entry.id   AF-A0A937SVF5-F1
#
_cell.length_a   1.000
_cell.length_b   1.000
_cell.length_c   1.000
_cell.angle_alpha   90.00
_cell.angle_beta   90.00
_cell.angle_gamma   90.00
#
_symmetry.space_group_name_H-M   'P 1'
#
loop_
_entity.id
_entity.type
_entity.pdbx_description
1 polymer ?
#
loop_
_entity_poly.entity_id
_entity_poly.type
_entity_poly.pdbx_seq_one_letter_code
_entity_poly.pdbx_strand_id
1 'polypeptide(L)' 'MDPILDWGVKVVLWLQQASPSLDLPFRILTFLGNEGFFILVLPFIYWCVDRRTGVRLSILFLFSAYINSAAKVFASQP' A
#
# COMPACT_ATOMS: atom_id res chain seq x y z
N MET A 1 -26.19 -6.37 -8.94
CA MET A 1 -24.83 -6.11 -8.45
C MET A 1 -24.37 -4.83 -9.10
N ASP A 2 -23.64 -3.97 -8.39
CA ASP A 2 -23.22 -2.69 -8.95
C ASP A 2 -22.28 -2.94 -10.14
N PRO A 3 -22.56 -2.38 -11.33
CA PRO A 3 -21.85 -2.72 -12.56
C PRO A 3 -20.33 -2.42 -12.48
N ILE A 4 -19.94 -1.47 -11.63
CA ILE A 4 -18.54 -1.14 -11.35
C ILE A 4 -17.81 -2.25 -10.56
N LEU A 5 -18.50 -2.90 -9.62
CA LEU A 5 -17.94 -3.98 -8.80
C LEU A 5 -17.78 -5.25 -9.65
N ASP A 6 -18.77 -5.56 -10.49
CA ASP A 6 -18.71 -6.71 -11.39
C ASP A 6 -17.55 -6.62 -12.38
N TRP A 7 -17.25 -5.41 -12.87
CA TRP A 7 -16.06 -5.18 -13.71
C TRP A 7 -14.77 -5.40 -12.92
N GLY A 8 -14.67 -4.87 -11.70
CA GLY A 8 -13.50 -5.07 -10.84
C GLY A 8 -13.22 -6.54 -10.55
N VAL A 9 -14.26 -7.34 -10.27
CA VAL A 9 -14.12 -8.79 -10.04
C VAL A 9 -13.56 -9.50 -11.28
N LYS A 10 -14.01 -9.14 -12.49
CA LYS A 10 -13.48 -9.74 -13.74
C LYS A 10 -11.99 -9.45 -13.91
N VAL A 11 -11.54 -8.24 -13.59
CA VAL A 11 -10.12 -7.86 -13.65
C VAL A 11 -9.31 -8.69 -12.64
N VAL A 12 -9.80 -8.85 -11.41
CA VAL A 12 -9.13 -9.66 -10.38
C VAL A 12 -9.01 -11.12 -10.82
N LEU A 13 -10.09 -11.73 -11.33
CA LEU A 13 -10.08 -13.11 -11.81
C LEU A 13 -9.13 -13.30 -13.00
N TRP A 14 -9.05 -12.32 -13.90
CA TRP A 14 -8.09 -12.35 -15.01
C TRP A 14 -6.64 -12.32 -14.49
N LEU A 15 -6.34 -11.48 -13.50
CA LEU A 15 -5.00 -11.40 -12.91
C LEU A 15 -4.60 -12.70 -12.17
N GLN A 16 -5.57 -13.35 -11.52
CA GLN A 16 -5.36 -14.61 -10.79
C GLN A 16 -4.93 -15.78 -11.69
N GLN A 17 -5.25 -15.74 -12.99
CA GLN A 17 -4.80 -16.77 -13.95
C GLN A 17 -3.27 -16.80 -14.11
N ALA A 18 -2.59 -15.71 -13.74
CA ALA A 18 -1.14 -15.60 -13.81
C ALA A 18 -0.42 -16.11 -12.54
N SER A 19 -1.17 -16.60 -11.54
CA SER A 19 -0.62 -17.32 -10.40
C SER A 19 -0.19 -18.74 -10.83
N PRO A 20 0.98 -19.26 -10.40
CA PRO A 20 1.84 -18.76 -9.33
C PRO A 20 3.05 -17.93 -9.82
N SER A 21 3.24 -17.74 -11.12
CA SER A 21 4.47 -17.13 -11.66
C SER A 21 4.67 -15.67 -11.25
N LEU A 22 3.57 -14.93 -11.07
CA LEU A 22 3.56 -13.53 -10.61
C LEU A 22 3.37 -13.36 -9.10
N ASP A 23 3.21 -14.43 -8.32
CA ASP A 23 2.96 -14.32 -6.87
C ASP A 23 4.15 -13.71 -6.13
N LEU A 24 5.37 -14.10 -6.50
CA LEU A 24 6.60 -13.62 -5.88
C LEU A 24 6.81 -12.11 -6.07
N PRO A 25 6.77 -11.54 -7.30
CA PRO A 25 6.92 -10.10 -7.46
C PRO A 25 5.81 -9.32 -6.76
N PHE A 26 4.55 -9.79 -6.78
CA PHE A 26 3.48 -9.12 -6.05
C PHE A 26 3.68 -9.16 -4.53
N ARG A 27 4.14 -10.29 -3.97
CA ARG A 27 4.48 -10.37 -2.54
C ARG A 27 5.59 -9.40 -2.14
N ILE A 28 6.62 -9.25 -2.98
CA ILE A 28 7.69 -8.28 -2.72
C ILE A 28 7.12 -6.86 -2.73
N LEU A 29 6.31 -6.52 -3.74
CA LEU A 29 5.66 -5.20 -3.81
C LEU A 29 4.74 -4.95 -2.60
N THR A 30 3.98 -5.94 -2.15
CA THR A 30 3.17 -5.85 -0.93
C THR A 30 4.04 -5.63 0.30
N PHE A 31 5.17 -6.33 0.40
CA PHE A 31 6.11 -6.16 1.52
C PHE A 31 6.67 -4.74 1.60
N LEU A 32 7.00 -4.11 0.46
CA LEU A 32 7.46 -2.71 0.41
C LEU A 32 6.39 -1.73 0.95
N GLY A 33 5.11 -2.07 0.84
CA GLY A 33 4.01 -1.26 1.38
C GLY A 33 3.65 -1.57 2.84
N ASN A 34 4.29 -2.55 3.46
CA ASN A 34 3.96 -2.99 4.81
C ASN A 34 4.55 -2.06 5.88
N GLU A 35 3.87 -1.96 7.03
CA GLU A 35 4.31 -1.15 8.17
C GLU A 35 5.73 -1.51 8.62
N GLY A 36 6.06 -2.80 8.64
CA GLY A 36 7.39 -3.28 9.01
C GLY A 36 8.51 -2.75 8.11
N PHE A 37 8.26 -2.55 6.82
CA PHE A 37 9.23 -1.96 5.90
C PHE A 37 9.46 -0.48 6.24
N PHE A 38 8.39 0.28 6.47
CA PHE A 38 8.47 1.70 6.81
C PHE A 38 9.14 1.97 8.17
N ILE A 39 8.94 1.08 9.16
CA ILE A 39 9.64 1.15 10.46
C ILE A 39 11.16 1.08 10.30
N LEU A 40 11.67 0.35 9.31
CA LEU A 40 13.11 0.29 9.03
C LEU A 40 13.58 1.44 8.12
N VAL A 41 12.84 1.70 7.04
CA VAL A 41 13.29 2.61 5.98
C VAL A 41 13.20 4.08 6.38
N LEU A 42 12.17 4.49 7.13
CA LEU A 42 12.02 5.90 7.53
C LEU A 42 13.16 6.37 8.46
N PRO A 43 13.48 5.63 9.54
CA PRO A 43 14.74 5.77 10.29
C PRO A 43 16.00 5.85 9.45
N PHE A 44 16.18 4.89 8.54
CA PHE A 44 17.38 4.82 7.72
C PHE A 44 17.55 6.09 6.87
N ILE A 45 16.47 6.56 6.23
CA ILE A 45 16.52 7.80 5.44
C ILE A 45 16.78 9.01 6.35
N TYR A 46 16.13 9.07 7.52
CA TYR A 46 16.29 10.17 8.46
C TYR A 46 17.72 10.29 9.01
N TRP A 47 18.34 9.17 9.38
CA TRP A 47 19.66 9.16 10.02
C TRP A 47 20.83 9.07 9.03
N CYS A 48 20.70 8.28 7.97
CA CYS A 48 21.82 7.96 7.09
C CYS A 48 21.83 8.74 5.77
N VAL A 49 20.70 9.29 5.32
CA VAL A 49 20.59 9.92 3.99
C VAL A 49 20.44 11.43 4.13
N ASP A 50 19.27 11.88 4.59
CA ASP A 50 18.99 13.29 4.79
C ASP A 50 17.83 13.46 5.77
N ARG A 51 18.10 14.19 6.85
CA ARG A 51 17.15 14.43 7.93
C ARG A 51 15.88 15.11 7.43
N ARG A 52 16.00 16.09 6.51
CA ARG A 52 14.85 16.86 6.00
C ARG A 52 13.92 15.97 5.19
N THR A 53 14.48 15.11 4.37
CA THR A 53 13.77 14.13 3.54
C THR A 53 13.10 13.07 4.41
N GLY A 54 13.81 12.52 5.40
CA GLY A 54 13.24 11.54 6.33
C GLY A 54 12.03 12.06 7.09
N VAL A 55 12.08 13.32 7.58
CA VAL A 55 10.94 13.96 8.25
C VAL A 55 9.76 14.16 7.28
N ARG A 56 10.01 14.69 6.08
CA ARG A 56 8.96 14.93 5.08
C ARG A 56 8.25 13.64 4.69
N LEU A 57 9.02 12.56 4.45
CA LEU A 57 8.47 11.25 4.12
C LEU A 57 7.65 10.67 5.27
N SER A 58 8.13 10.80 6.51
CA SER A 58 7.41 10.30 7.69
C SER A 58 6.07 11.02 7.88
N ILE A 59 6.04 12.34 7.72
CA ILE A 59 4.80 13.13 7.81
C ILE A 59 3.84 12.76 6.68
N LEU A 60 4.33 12.67 5.44
CA LEU A 60 3.52 12.25 4.29
C LEU A 60 2.91 10.86 4.48
N PHE A 61 3.72 9.91 4.98
CA PHE A 61 3.27 8.55 5.26
C PHE A 61 2.16 8.53 6.32
N LEU A 62 2.36 9.20 7.46
CA LEU A 62 1.35 9.27 8.52
C LEU A 62 0.06 9.95 8.05
N PHE A 63 0.19 11.04 7.30
CA PHE A 63 -0.96 11.75 6.75
C PHE A 63 -1.75 10.89 5.75
N SER A 64 -1.05 10.18 4.87
CA SER A 64 -1.67 9.23 3.93
C SER A 64 -2.37 8.08 4.68
N ALA A 65 -1.73 7.50 5.69
CA ALA A 65 -2.31 6.43 6.50
C ALA A 65 -3.57 6.89 7.25
N TYR A 66 -3.54 8.10 7.80
CA TYR A 66 -4.69 8.71 8.48
C TYR A 66 -5.86 8.92 7.52
N ILE A 67 -5.63 9.58 6.37
CA ILE A 67 -6.69 9.80 5.39
C ILE A 67 -7.26 8.48 4.89
N ASN A 68 -6.40 7.50 4.58
CA ASN A 68 -6.83 6.18 4.12
C ASN A 68 -7.71 5.48 5.17
N SER A 69 -7.32 5.55 6.44
CA SER A 69 -8.10 4.95 7.53
C SER A 69 -9.44 5.66 7.72
N ALA A 70 -9.46 6.99 7.70
CA ALA A 70 -10.69 7.77 7.76
C ALA A 70 -11.62 7.42 6.59
N ALA A 71 -11.10 7.39 5.35
CA ALA A 71 -11.86 7.04 4.17
C ALA A 71 -12.46 5.63 4.25
N LYS A 72 -11.72 4.66 4.77
CA LYS A 72 -12.24 3.29 5.01
C LYS A 72 -13.41 3.27 5.99
N VAL A 73 -13.32 4.03 7.08
CA VAL A 73 -14.40 4.15 8.08
C VAL A 73 -15.64 4.80 7.47
N PHE A 74 -15.48 5.86 6.68
CA PHE A 74 -16.60 6.56 6.03
C PHE A 74 -17.27 5.73 4.93
N ALA A 75 -16.49 5.01 4.12
CA ALA A 75 -17.02 4.21 3.03
C ALA A 75 -17.77 2.97 3.54
N SER A 76 -17.30 2.35 4.64
CA SER A 76 -17.90 1.14 5.22
C SER A 76 -18.17 0.02 4.19
N GLN A 77 -17.37 0.00 3.13
CA GLN A 77 -17.47 -0.97 2.04
C GLN A 77 -17.06 -2.35 2.57
N PRO A 78 -17.86 -3.41 2.34
CA PRO A 78 -17.53 -4.78 2.74
C PRO A 78 -16.32 -5.34 2.00
#